data_AF-A0A6B3FTW4-F1
#
_entry.id   AF-A0A6B3FTW4-F1
#
_cell.length_a   1.000
_cell.length_b   1.000
_cell.length_c   1.000
_cell.angle_alpha   90.00
_cell.angle_beta   90.00
_cell.angle_gamma   90.00
#
_symmetry.space_group_name_H-M   'P 1'
#
loop_
_entity.id
_entity.type
_entity.pdbx_description
1 polymer ?
#
loop_
_entity_poly.entity_id
_entity_poly.type
_entity_poly.pdbx_seq_one_letter_code
_entity_poly.pdbx_strand_id
1 'polypeptide(L)'
;MPQVSAVRFPYASYLRIYEPLGAFPQPERGRWERYAHEGEPPGCEEEQRTRPAAVPASLPAPGRESEDAFVLWSGDTPLICPWTIRLRCWEALGESAGLFPPAVLDAALPPAVREAAEAEHARHLERHPDARAWIRQAAWSVPLSWFVLVGDEDREYDRGADGEPPLLRYRTPMAQARRRVAR
;
A
#
# COMPACT_ATOMS: atom_id res chain seq x y z
N MET A 1 -21.36 15.19 19.34
CA MET A 1 -20.58 14.51 18.29
C MET A 1 -19.18 14.32 18.85
N PRO A 2 -18.73 13.08 19.14
CA PRO A 2 -17.36 12.91 19.61
C PRO A 2 -16.44 13.34 18.47
N GLN A 3 -15.58 14.30 18.77
CA GLN A 3 -14.56 14.80 17.88
C GLN A 3 -13.60 13.63 17.63
N VAL A 4 -13.75 12.97 16.47
CA VAL A 4 -12.81 11.95 16.01
C VAL A 4 -11.47 12.65 15.95
N SER A 5 -10.60 12.38 16.92
CA SER A 5 -9.26 12.92 16.95
C SER A 5 -8.64 12.57 15.60
N ALA A 6 -8.34 13.58 14.79
CA ALA A 6 -7.68 13.39 13.52
C ALA A 6 -6.31 12.79 13.83
N VAL A 7 -6.23 11.46 13.78
CA VAL A 7 -4.98 10.72 13.90
C VAL A 7 -4.12 11.27 12.78
N ARG A 8 -3.14 12.11 13.12
CA ARG A 8 -2.13 12.56 12.17
C ARG A 8 -1.26 11.36 11.91
N PHE A 9 -1.45 10.76 10.75
CA PHE A 9 -0.60 9.67 10.29
C PHE A 9 0.83 10.19 10.19
N PRO A 10 1.83 9.36 10.57
CA PRO A 10 3.22 9.75 10.44
C PRO A 10 3.51 10.13 8.99
N TYR A 11 4.41 11.09 8.77
CA TYR A 11 4.88 11.45 7.44
C TYR A 11 5.35 10.19 6.71
N ALA A 12 4.56 9.72 5.75
CA ALA A 12 4.79 8.49 5.02
C ALA A 12 4.91 8.79 3.53
N SER A 13 5.90 8.18 2.90
CA SER A 13 6.03 8.14 1.46
C SER A 13 5.49 6.82 0.93
N TYR A 14 4.90 6.88 -0.27
CA TYR A 14 4.28 5.75 -0.92
C TYR A 14 4.82 5.58 -2.33
N LEU A 15 5.27 4.37 -2.66
CA LEU A 15 5.49 3.93 -4.03
C LEU A 15 4.33 3.01 -4.40
N ARG A 16 3.51 3.43 -5.35
CA ARG A 16 2.30 2.73 -5.79
C ARG A 16 2.43 2.30 -7.24
N ILE A 17 2.11 1.04 -7.49
CA ILE A 17 2.12 0.41 -8.82
C ILE A 17 0.68 0.29 -9.27
N TYR A 18 0.33 0.93 -10.39
CA TYR A 18 -1.00 0.85 -10.98
C TYR A 18 -0.95 -0.04 -12.22
N GLU A 19 -1.73 -1.11 -12.23
CA GLU A 19 -1.76 -2.09 -13.32
C GLU A 19 -3.07 -2.04 -14.09
N PRO A 20 -3.06 -2.27 -15.42
CA PRO A 20 -4.29 -2.40 -16.18
C PRO A 20 -5.04 -3.68 -15.80
N LEU A 21 -6.35 -3.70 -16.04
CA LEU A 21 -7.22 -4.87 -15.80
C LEU A 21 -6.68 -6.18 -16.42
N GLY A 22 -5.95 -6.07 -17.53
CA GLY A 22 -5.30 -7.20 -18.21
C GLY A 22 -4.25 -7.93 -17.37
N ALA A 23 -3.64 -7.27 -16.38
CA ALA A 23 -2.61 -7.85 -15.51
C ALA A 23 -3.19 -8.74 -14.39
N PHE A 24 -4.49 -8.65 -14.13
CA PHE A 24 -5.16 -9.42 -13.09
C PHE A 24 -5.74 -10.73 -13.65
N PRO A 25 -5.65 -11.85 -12.91
CA PRO A 25 -6.28 -13.11 -13.28
C PRO A 25 -7.81 -13.00 -13.20
N GLN A 26 -8.51 -13.90 -13.89
CA GLN A 26 -9.94 -14.11 -13.62
C GLN A 26 -10.11 -14.89 -12.33
N PRO A 27 -11.10 -14.58 -11.46
CA PRO A 27 -12.23 -13.66 -11.66
C PRO A 27 -11.99 -12.20 -11.23
N GLU A 28 -10.80 -11.86 -10.72
CA GLU A 28 -10.52 -10.54 -10.15
C GLU A 28 -10.69 -9.41 -11.15
N ARG A 29 -10.36 -9.65 -12.42
CA ARG A 29 -10.53 -8.66 -13.49
C ARG A 29 -11.94 -8.05 -13.52
N GLY A 30 -12.98 -8.89 -13.51
CA GLY A 30 -14.37 -8.42 -13.57
C GLY A 30 -14.83 -7.75 -12.28
N ARG A 31 -14.24 -8.13 -11.13
CA ARG A 31 -14.46 -7.42 -9.85
C ARG A 31 -13.90 -6.00 -9.95
N TRP A 32 -12.67 -5.86 -10.44
CA TRP A 32 -12.00 -4.56 -10.54
C TRP A 32 -12.61 -3.64 -11.59
N GLU A 33 -13.08 -4.21 -12.69
CA GLU A 33 -13.82 -3.46 -13.70
C GLU A 33 -15.09 -2.83 -13.10
N ARG A 34 -15.89 -3.61 -12.36
CA ARG A 34 -17.05 -3.09 -11.63
C ARG A 34 -16.65 -2.07 -10.57
N TYR A 35 -15.68 -2.40 -9.74
CA TYR A 35 -15.18 -1.51 -8.67
C TYR A 35 -14.77 -0.14 -9.18
N ALA A 36 -14.08 -0.07 -10.34
CA ALA A 36 -13.63 1.19 -10.92
C ALA A 36 -14.78 2.08 -11.44
N HIS A 37 -15.94 1.49 -11.76
CA HIS A 37 -17.09 2.21 -12.35
C HIS A 37 -18.23 2.46 -11.36
N GLU A 38 -18.33 1.69 -10.27
CA GLU A 38 -19.47 1.71 -9.34
C GLU A 38 -19.38 2.77 -8.24
N GLY A 39 -18.24 3.47 -8.06
CA GLY A 39 -18.12 4.49 -7.03
C GLY A 39 -16.86 5.34 -7.08
N GLU A 40 -16.78 6.32 -6.19
CA GLU A 40 -15.57 7.13 -6.00
C GLU A 40 -14.55 6.31 -5.19
N PRO A 41 -13.40 5.97 -5.78
CA PRO A 41 -12.42 5.11 -5.13
C PRO A 41 -11.85 5.81 -3.88
N PRO A 42 -11.61 5.07 -2.79
CA PRO A 42 -11.14 5.65 -1.55
C PRO A 42 -9.78 6.34 -1.74
N GLY A 43 -9.71 7.60 -1.28
CA GLY A 43 -8.52 8.43 -1.36
C GLY A 43 -7.41 8.01 -0.39
N CYS A 44 -6.25 8.69 -0.46
CA CYS A 44 -5.10 8.39 0.40
C CYS A 44 -5.40 8.53 1.88
N GLU A 45 -6.27 9.47 2.26
CA GLU A 45 -6.70 9.66 3.65
C GLU A 45 -7.58 8.51 4.14
N GLU A 46 -8.44 7.98 3.28
CA GLU A 46 -9.35 6.90 3.63
C GLU A 46 -8.56 5.61 3.90
N GLU A 47 -7.60 5.26 3.03
CA GLU A 47 -6.69 4.14 3.28
C GLU A 47 -5.97 4.29 4.64
N GLN A 48 -5.51 5.50 4.95
CA GLN A 48 -4.85 5.77 6.21
C GLN A 48 -5.80 5.58 7.39
N ARG A 49 -7.05 6.04 7.32
CA ARG A 49 -8.07 5.83 8.37
C ARG A 49 -8.45 4.36 8.55
N THR A 50 -8.57 3.60 7.46
CA THR A 50 -8.99 2.19 7.53
C THR A 50 -7.91 1.30 8.15
N ARG A 51 -6.62 1.58 7.92
CA ARG A 51 -5.51 0.73 8.37
C ARG A 51 -5.43 0.50 9.89
N PRO A 52 -5.44 1.53 10.76
CA PRO A 52 -5.42 1.33 12.21
C PRO A 52 -6.71 0.68 12.73
N ALA A 53 -7.86 0.96 12.11
CA ALA A 53 -9.13 0.38 12.52
C ALA A 53 -9.22 -1.12 12.17
N ALA A 54 -8.52 -1.56 11.11
CA ALA A 54 -8.52 -2.94 10.66
C ALA A 54 -7.65 -3.87 11.50
N VAL A 55 -6.76 -3.33 12.36
CA VAL A 55 -5.79 -4.11 13.14
C VAL A 55 -5.85 -3.70 14.61
N PRO A 56 -6.51 -4.47 15.48
CA PRO A 56 -6.36 -4.33 16.93
C PRO A 56 -4.87 -4.31 17.29
N ALA A 57 -4.46 -3.51 18.28
CA ALA A 57 -3.05 -3.38 18.67
C ALA A 57 -2.34 -4.70 19.03
N SER A 58 -3.11 -5.77 19.27
CA SER A 58 -2.62 -7.12 19.57
C SER A 58 -2.55 -8.06 18.36
N LEU A 59 -3.02 -7.66 17.18
CA LEU A 59 -2.97 -8.46 15.97
C LEU A 59 -1.86 -7.98 15.03
N PRO A 60 -1.08 -8.89 14.43
CA PRO A 60 0.01 -8.52 13.51
C PRO A 60 -0.50 -8.12 12.12
N ALA A 61 -1.73 -8.50 11.75
CA ALA A 61 -2.36 -8.18 10.47
C ALA A 61 -3.90 -8.28 10.59
N PRO A 62 -4.68 -7.68 9.66
CA PRO A 62 -6.12 -7.88 9.58
C PRO A 62 -6.49 -9.36 9.32
N GLY A 63 -7.64 -9.80 9.82
CA GLY A 63 -8.11 -11.18 9.64
C GLY A 63 -8.54 -11.54 8.20
N ARG A 64 -8.80 -10.54 7.36
CA ARG A 64 -9.12 -10.71 5.92
C ARG A 64 -8.39 -9.65 5.10
N GLU A 65 -8.15 -9.93 3.83
CA GLU A 65 -7.60 -8.93 2.93
C GLU A 65 -8.64 -7.85 2.63
N SER A 66 -8.18 -6.62 2.39
CA SER A 66 -9.01 -5.51 1.95
C SER A 66 -9.47 -5.75 0.50
N GLU A 67 -10.72 -5.38 0.22
CA GLU A 67 -11.30 -5.43 -1.12
C GLU A 67 -11.14 -4.10 -1.86
N ASP A 68 -10.38 -3.16 -1.29
CA ASP A 68 -10.22 -1.80 -1.80
C ASP A 68 -8.96 -1.64 -2.65
N ALA A 69 -9.02 -0.66 -3.55
CA ALA A 69 -7.92 -0.31 -4.42
C ALA A 69 -7.92 1.19 -4.71
N PHE A 70 -6.74 1.74 -4.96
CA PHE A 70 -6.63 3.01 -5.65
C PHE A 70 -6.90 2.81 -7.13
N VAL A 71 -7.65 3.73 -7.73
CA VAL A 71 -7.94 3.72 -9.17
C VAL A 71 -7.37 4.99 -9.79
N LEU A 72 -6.68 4.82 -10.91
CA LEU A 72 -6.27 5.91 -11.80
C LEU A 72 -6.84 5.67 -13.18
N TRP A 73 -7.10 6.74 -13.91
CA TRP A 73 -7.58 6.67 -15.29
C TRP A 73 -6.49 7.11 -16.27
N SER A 74 -6.28 6.33 -17.32
CA SER A 74 -5.43 6.66 -18.46
C SER A 74 -6.29 6.61 -19.73
N GLY A 75 -6.87 7.75 -20.10
CA GLY A 75 -7.99 7.77 -21.05
C GLY A 75 -9.17 6.99 -20.47
N ASP A 76 -9.72 6.07 -21.25
CA ASP A 76 -10.85 5.21 -20.84
C ASP A 76 -10.41 3.90 -20.16
N THR A 77 -9.11 3.73 -19.90
CA THR A 77 -8.59 2.51 -19.26
C THR A 77 -8.34 2.74 -17.77
N PRO A 78 -9.02 2.00 -16.87
CA PRO A 78 -8.74 2.06 -15.45
C PRO A 78 -7.46 1.28 -15.13
N LEU A 79 -6.62 1.89 -14.28
CA LEU A 79 -5.42 1.31 -13.70
C LEU A 79 -5.65 1.13 -12.19
N ILE A 80 -5.43 -0.08 -11.70
CA ILE A 80 -5.80 -0.51 -10.36
C ILE A 80 -4.54 -0.74 -9.53
N CYS A 81 -4.56 -0.26 -8.30
CA CYS A 81 -3.54 -0.49 -7.29
C CYS A 81 -4.21 -1.01 -6.01
N PRO A 82 -4.35 -2.33 -5.88
CA PRO A 82 -4.96 -2.95 -4.70
C PRO A 82 -4.22 -2.57 -3.42
N TRP A 83 -4.97 -2.35 -2.33
CA TRP A 83 -4.36 -1.94 -1.07
C TRP A 83 -3.48 -3.03 -0.46
N THR A 84 -3.90 -4.30 -0.55
CA THR A 84 -3.18 -5.48 -0.02
C THR A 84 -2.70 -5.27 1.42
N ILE A 85 -3.56 -4.70 2.28
CA ILE A 85 -3.19 -4.29 3.64
C ILE A 85 -2.67 -5.49 4.42
N ARG A 86 -3.33 -6.64 4.32
CA ARG A 86 -2.95 -7.83 5.08
C ARG A 86 -1.60 -8.37 4.65
N LEU A 87 -1.39 -8.51 3.33
CA LEU A 87 -0.10 -8.93 2.80
C LEU A 87 1.03 -7.98 3.21
N ARG A 88 0.79 -6.67 3.12
CA ARG A 88 1.77 -5.64 3.48
C ARG A 88 2.08 -5.63 4.98
N CYS A 89 1.11 -5.95 5.84
CA CYS A 89 1.36 -6.14 7.27
C CYS A 89 2.31 -7.32 7.53
N TRP A 90 2.14 -8.44 6.82
CA TRP A 90 3.05 -9.58 6.95
C TRP A 90 4.46 -9.28 6.41
N GLU A 91 4.57 -8.62 5.25
CA GLU A 91 5.88 -8.17 4.71
C GLU A 91 6.59 -7.25 5.72
N ALA A 92 5.88 -6.25 6.26
CA ALA A 92 6.43 -5.31 7.24
C ALA A 92 6.85 -6.00 8.55
N LEU A 93 6.14 -7.06 8.96
CA LEU A 93 6.51 -7.85 10.12
C LEU A 93 7.85 -8.57 9.92
N GLY A 94 8.07 -9.15 8.73
CA GLY A 94 9.35 -9.79 8.39
C GLY A 94 10.53 -8.82 8.41
N GLU A 95 10.30 -7.55 8.09
CA GLU A 95 11.32 -6.50 8.14
C GLU A 95 11.53 -5.91 9.56
N SER A 96 10.57 -6.12 10.47
CA SER A 96 10.53 -5.45 11.78
C SER A 96 11.68 -5.82 12.73
N ALA A 97 12.24 -7.02 12.60
CA ALA A 97 13.35 -7.49 13.44
C ALA A 97 14.62 -6.64 13.32
N GLY A 98 14.79 -5.94 12.19
CA GLY A 98 15.91 -5.00 11.97
C GLY A 98 15.62 -3.55 12.38
N LEU A 99 14.37 -3.23 12.73
CA LEU A 99 13.91 -1.85 12.93
C LEU A 99 13.80 -1.45 14.40
N PHE A 100 13.63 -2.42 15.31
CA PHE A 100 13.39 -2.15 16.73
C PHE A 100 14.30 -3.02 17.62
N PRO A 101 14.69 -2.53 18.82
CA PRO A 101 15.33 -3.37 19.81
C PRO A 101 14.45 -4.58 20.19
N PRO A 102 15.00 -5.78 20.39
CA PRO A 102 14.22 -6.99 20.65
C PRO A 102 13.20 -6.85 21.79
N ALA A 103 13.59 -6.22 22.91
CA ALA A 103 12.69 -6.03 24.05
C ALA A 103 11.47 -5.16 23.73
N VAL A 104 11.62 -4.16 22.86
CA VAL A 104 10.50 -3.31 22.41
C VAL A 104 9.59 -4.11 21.49
N LEU A 105 10.18 -4.89 20.59
CA LEU A 105 9.43 -5.74 19.66
C LEU A 105 8.66 -6.83 20.41
N ASP A 106 9.26 -7.48 21.41
CA ASP A 106 8.61 -8.52 22.24
C ASP A 106 7.48 -7.96 23.09
N ALA A 107 7.62 -6.73 23.59
CA ALA A 107 6.56 -6.07 24.34
C ALA A 107 5.36 -5.69 23.46
N ALA A 108 5.60 -5.26 22.22
CA ALA A 108 4.54 -4.87 21.29
C ALA A 108 3.89 -6.07 20.57
N LEU A 109 4.70 -7.02 20.12
CA LEU A 109 4.32 -8.18 19.33
C LEU A 109 5.12 -9.40 19.83
N PRO A 110 4.62 -10.16 20.82
CA PRO A 110 5.34 -11.29 21.40
C PRO A 110 5.82 -12.31 20.36
N PRO A 111 6.94 -13.02 20.59
CA PRO A 111 7.51 -13.98 19.62
C PRO A 111 6.49 -14.97 19.04
N ALA A 112 5.65 -15.58 19.88
CA ALA A 112 4.63 -16.53 19.45
C ALA A 112 3.60 -15.92 18.47
N VAL A 113 3.28 -14.63 18.61
CA VAL A 113 2.38 -13.91 17.70
C VAL A 113 3.07 -13.68 16.35
N ARG A 114 4.37 -13.36 16.37
CA ARG A 114 5.16 -13.17 15.15
C ARG A 114 5.32 -14.48 14.38
N GLU A 115 5.69 -15.56 15.07
CA GLU A 115 5.80 -16.90 14.49
C GLU A 115 4.47 -17.38 13.88
N ALA A 116 3.34 -17.14 14.57
CA ALA A 116 2.02 -17.48 14.04
C ALA A 116 1.68 -16.70 12.77
N ALA A 117 2.03 -15.42 12.72
CA ALA A 117 1.82 -14.57 11.56
C ALA A 117 2.71 -14.98 10.36
N GLU A 118 3.98 -15.30 10.62
CA GLU A 118 4.90 -15.82 9.60
C GLU A 118 4.39 -17.15 9.01
N ALA A 119 3.91 -18.06 9.86
CA ALA A 119 3.29 -19.31 9.41
C ALA A 119 2.00 -19.08 8.60
N GLU A 120 1.20 -18.07 8.95
CA GLU A 120 0.03 -17.71 8.17
C GLU A 120 0.40 -17.11 6.81
N HIS A 121 1.39 -16.22 6.78
CA HIS A 121 1.93 -15.64 5.56
C HIS A 121 2.48 -16.71 4.63
N ALA A 122 3.28 -17.66 5.14
CA ALA A 122 3.80 -18.78 4.36
C ALA A 122 2.68 -19.60 3.71
N ARG A 123 1.65 -19.99 4.49
CA ARG A 123 0.48 -20.70 3.96
C ARG A 123 -0.32 -19.88 2.95
N HIS A 124 -0.31 -18.55 3.05
CA HIS A 124 -0.94 -17.69 2.07
C HIS A 124 -0.16 -17.73 0.75
N LEU A 125 1.17 -17.61 0.77
CA LEU A 125 2.02 -17.68 -0.42
C LEU A 125 1.94 -19.06 -1.11
N GLU A 126 1.82 -20.14 -0.35
CA GLU A 126 1.59 -21.49 -0.92
C GLU A 126 0.29 -21.57 -1.73
N ARG A 127 -0.76 -20.88 -1.28
CA ARG A 127 -2.08 -20.84 -1.95
C ARG A 127 -2.13 -19.79 -3.07
N HIS A 128 -1.31 -18.75 -2.96
CA HIS A 128 -1.29 -17.60 -3.85
C HIS A 128 0.17 -17.29 -4.24
N PRO A 129 0.80 -18.12 -5.09
CA PRO A 129 2.22 -17.99 -5.42
C PRO A 129 2.56 -16.67 -6.12
N ASP A 130 1.57 -16.06 -6.78
CA ASP A 130 1.71 -14.76 -7.46
C ASP A 130 1.34 -13.56 -6.57
N ALA A 131 1.05 -13.78 -5.28
CA ALA A 131 0.72 -12.71 -4.35
C ALA A 131 1.88 -11.71 -4.24
N ARG A 132 1.55 -10.44 -4.48
CA ARG A 132 2.49 -9.33 -4.41
C ARG A 132 1.78 -8.12 -3.84
N ALA A 133 2.50 -7.25 -3.16
CA ALA A 133 1.96 -5.96 -2.76
C ALA A 133 2.24 -4.91 -3.85
N TRP A 134 1.24 -4.11 -4.18
CA TRP A 134 1.34 -3.01 -5.16
C TRP A 134 1.83 -1.71 -4.53
N ILE A 135 1.92 -1.67 -3.20
CA ILE A 135 2.26 -0.48 -2.43
C ILE A 135 3.44 -0.77 -1.52
N ARG A 136 4.52 -0.02 -1.71
CA ARG A 136 5.61 0.10 -0.73
C ARG A 136 5.44 1.39 0.05
N GLN A 137 5.71 1.34 1.35
CA GLN A 137 5.62 2.48 2.25
C GLN A 137 6.93 2.66 3.00
N ALA A 138 7.34 3.91 3.20
CA ALA A 138 8.40 4.25 4.13
C ALA A 138 7.96 5.43 5.01
N ALA A 139 8.28 5.39 6.29
CA ALA A 139 8.06 6.50 7.20
C ALA A 139 9.28 7.45 7.20
N TRP A 140 9.03 8.73 7.45
CA TRP A 140 10.03 9.78 7.69
C TRP A 140 10.95 10.15 6.52
N SER A 141 11.04 9.32 5.49
CA SER A 141 11.89 9.55 4.31
C SER A 141 11.32 8.88 3.07
N VAL A 142 11.84 9.28 1.90
CA VAL A 142 11.62 8.59 0.63
C VAL A 142 12.88 7.77 0.33
N PRO A 143 12.79 6.42 0.24
CA PRO A 143 13.95 5.60 -0.09
C PRO A 143 14.60 6.02 -1.41
N LEU A 144 15.92 6.23 -1.41
CA LEU A 144 16.66 6.67 -2.59
C LEU A 144 16.52 5.69 -3.77
N SER A 145 16.39 4.40 -3.45
CA SER A 145 16.16 3.34 -4.44
C SER A 145 14.85 3.50 -5.21
N TRP A 146 13.88 4.30 -4.74
CA TRP A 146 12.65 4.55 -5.50
C TRP A 146 12.86 5.57 -6.62
N PHE A 147 13.82 6.48 -6.47
CA PHE A 147 14.10 7.51 -7.49
C PHE A 147 14.70 6.93 -8.77
N VAL A 148 15.21 5.69 -8.75
CA VAL A 148 15.65 5.00 -9.99
C VAL A 148 14.50 4.77 -10.97
N LEU A 149 13.25 4.77 -10.48
CA LEU A 149 12.06 4.54 -11.29
C LEU A 149 11.57 5.80 -12.02
N VAL A 150 11.91 7.00 -11.52
CA VAL A 150 11.34 8.28 -11.91
C VAL A 150 12.41 9.30 -12.30
N GLY A 151 12.05 10.29 -13.12
CA GLY A 151 12.89 11.44 -13.45
C GLY A 151 12.27 12.74 -12.96
N ASP A 152 13.00 13.85 -13.07
CA ASP A 152 12.50 15.18 -12.69
C ASP A 152 11.29 15.59 -13.56
N GLU A 153 11.25 15.10 -14.81
CA GLU A 153 10.14 15.29 -15.73
C GLU A 153 8.82 14.64 -15.29
N ASP A 154 8.90 13.65 -14.39
CA ASP A 154 7.71 12.96 -13.86
C ASP A 154 7.14 13.68 -12.62
N ARG A 155 7.76 14.77 -12.16
CA ARG A 155 7.41 15.48 -10.91
C ARG A 155 6.16 16.34 -11.09
N GLU A 156 5.16 16.09 -10.26
CA GLU A 156 3.97 16.91 -10.12
C GLU A 156 3.91 17.47 -8.68
N TYR A 157 3.77 18.78 -8.55
CA TYR A 157 3.59 19.45 -7.27
C TYR A 157 2.30 20.25 -7.27
N ASP A 158 1.42 19.93 -6.34
CA ASP A 158 0.21 20.68 -6.02
C ASP A 158 0.42 21.38 -4.67
N ARG A 159 0.13 22.68 -4.63
CA ARG A 159 0.25 23.48 -3.40
C ARG A 159 -0.88 23.18 -2.41
N GLY A 160 -1.92 22.46 -2.84
CA GLY A 160 -3.16 22.32 -2.08
C GLY A 160 -3.97 23.61 -2.13
N ALA A 161 -5.30 23.47 -2.10
CA ALA A 161 -6.26 24.56 -2.01
C ALA A 161 -7.50 24.09 -1.24
N ASP A 162 -8.26 25.03 -0.68
CA ASP A 162 -9.58 24.76 -0.07
C ASP A 162 -9.60 23.64 0.99
N GLY A 163 -8.54 23.56 1.81
CA GLY A 163 -8.43 22.57 2.89
C GLY A 163 -7.72 21.27 2.49
N GLU A 164 -7.41 21.09 1.20
CA GLU A 164 -6.59 19.97 0.73
C GLU A 164 -5.10 20.23 1.06
N PRO A 165 -4.39 19.22 1.59
CA PRO A 165 -2.97 19.35 1.87
C PRO A 165 -2.14 19.45 0.58
N PRO A 166 -0.96 20.11 0.62
CA PRO A 166 -0.03 20.09 -0.51
C PRO A 166 0.37 18.65 -0.85
N LEU A 167 0.51 18.36 -2.15
CA LEU A 167 0.87 17.05 -2.67
C LEU A 167 2.10 17.15 -3.56
N LEU A 168 3.11 16.33 -3.28
CA LEU A 168 4.21 16.07 -4.20
C LEU A 168 4.14 14.62 -4.64
N ARG A 169 4.08 14.38 -5.95
CA ARG A 169 4.13 13.02 -6.52
C ARG A 169 5.03 12.97 -7.73
N TYR A 170 5.54 11.78 -8.01
CA TYR A 170 6.18 11.46 -9.27
C TYR A 170 5.32 10.42 -9.98
N ARG A 171 4.98 10.66 -11.24
CA ARG A 171 4.11 9.75 -12.01
C ARG A 171 4.73 9.45 -13.37
N THR A 172 4.97 8.18 -13.62
CA THR A 172 5.60 7.72 -14.87
C THR A 172 4.94 6.41 -15.35
N PRO A 173 4.86 6.17 -16.67
CA PRO A 173 4.37 4.89 -17.19
C PRO A 173 5.27 3.71 -16.76
N MET A 174 4.65 2.56 -16.47
CA MET A 174 5.37 1.34 -16.05
C MET A 174 6.50 0.94 -17.00
N ALA A 175 6.26 1.07 -18.31
CA ALA A 175 7.25 0.75 -19.34
C ALA A 175 8.48 1.66 -19.25
N GLN A 176 8.32 2.92 -18.86
CA GLN A 176 9.42 3.88 -18.69
C GLN A 176 10.21 3.59 -17.42
N ALA A 177 9.54 3.36 -16.29
CA ALA A 177 10.19 2.95 -15.05
C ALA A 177 11.06 1.70 -15.23
N ARG A 178 10.51 0.65 -15.87
CA ARG A 178 11.26 -0.60 -16.15
C ARG A 178 12.49 -0.38 -17.03
N ARG A 179 12.40 0.50 -18.03
CA ARG A 179 13.54 0.84 -18.88
C ARG A 179 14.65 1.56 -18.12
N ARG A 180 14.32 2.35 -17.09
CA ARG A 180 15.33 3.03 -16.26
C ARG A 180 16.10 2.05 -15.39
N VAL A 181 15.41 1.07 -14.79
CA VAL A 181 16.05 0.03 -13.94
C VAL A 181 16.92 -0.93 -14.76
N ALA A 182 16.59 -1.14 -16.03
CA ALA A 182 17.34 -2.04 -16.91
C ALA A 182 18.65 -1.42 -17.48
N ARG A 183 18.95 -0.16 -17.18
CA ARG A 183 20.18 0.54 -17.58
C ARG A 183 21.23 0.41 -16.49
#